data_AF-A0A7Y5BML8-F1
#
_entry.id   AF-A0A7Y5BML8-F1
#
_cell.length_a   1.000
_cell.length_b   1.000
_cell.length_c   1.000
_cell.angle_alpha   90.00
_cell.angle_beta   90.00
_cell.angle_gamma   90.00
#
_symmetry.space_group_name_H-M   'P 1'
#
loop_
_entity.id
_entity.type
_entity.pdbx_description
1 polymer ?
#
loop_
_entity_poly.entity_id
_entity_poly.type
_entity_poly.pdbx_seq_one_letter_code
_entity_poly.pdbx_strand_id
1 'polypeptide(L)'
;MKTKRKFSPEERLSILKESEREGRSETLRKYNLSPSLLTRWQKKYLSKGVEGLKNSHRKIDPKLRELEMENELLKKVITRQALELEVKNELLKKTPLVTGKR
;
A
#
# COMPACT_ATOMS: atom_id res chain seq x y z
N MET A 1 -7.19 15.69 21.78
CA MET A 1 -6.35 15.31 20.61
C MET A 1 -6.47 16.39 19.55
N LYS A 2 -5.36 16.98 19.05
CA LYS A 2 -5.41 17.90 17.89
C LYS A 2 -5.68 17.08 16.63
N THR A 3 -6.85 17.26 16.02
CA THR A 3 -7.20 16.65 14.73
C THR A 3 -6.25 17.17 13.64
N LYS A 4 -5.53 16.27 12.97
CA LYS A 4 -4.68 16.64 11.82
C LYS A 4 -5.58 17.15 10.70
N ARG A 5 -5.47 18.43 10.35
CA ARG A 5 -6.16 19.01 9.18
C ARG A 5 -5.76 18.24 7.93
N LYS A 6 -6.75 17.90 7.12
CA LYS A 6 -6.57 17.27 5.81
C LYS A 6 -6.97 18.29 4.77
N PHE A 7 -6.11 18.49 3.78
CA PHE A 7 -6.41 19.31 2.61
C PHE A 7 -6.58 18.40 1.40
N SER A 8 -7.65 18.60 0.64
CA SER A 8 -7.87 18.01 -0.68
C SER A 8 -6.84 18.55 -1.68
N PRO A 9 -6.66 17.89 -2.84
CA PRO A 9 -5.82 18.41 -3.91
C PRO A 9 -6.23 19.81 -4.39
N GLU A 10 -7.54 20.06 -4.47
CA GLU A 10 -8.14 21.31 -4.93
C GLU A 10 -7.91 22.42 -3.89
N GLU A 11 -8.09 22.13 -2.60
CA GLU A 11 -7.78 23.06 -1.51
C GLU A 11 -6.29 23.44 -1.52
N ARG A 12 -5.39 22.46 -1.72
CA ARG A 12 -3.95 22.73 -1.84
C ARG A 12 -3.64 23.64 -3.02
N LEU A 13 -4.30 23.45 -4.15
CA LEU A 13 -4.15 24.30 -5.33
C LEU A 13 -4.63 25.72 -5.05
N SER A 14 -5.78 25.87 -4.38
CA SER A 14 -6.30 27.18 -4.00
C SER A 14 -5.33 27.92 -3.08
N ILE A 15 -4.77 27.23 -2.08
CA ILE A 15 -3.79 27.80 -1.15
C ILE A 15 -2.51 28.23 -1.87
N LEU A 16 -2.03 27.44 -2.85
CA LEU A 16 -0.86 27.81 -3.65
C LEU A 16 -1.12 29.09 -4.44
N LYS A 17 -2.25 29.20 -5.14
CA LYS A 17 -2.65 30.39 -5.90
C LYS A 17 -2.84 31.62 -4.99
N GLU A 18 -3.44 31.43 -3.82
CA GLU A 18 -3.57 32.48 -2.82
C GLU A 18 -2.21 32.98 -2.34
N SER A 19 -1.26 32.07 -2.10
CA SER A 19 0.10 32.43 -1.68
C SER A 19 0.90 33.23 -2.72
N GLU A 20 0.56 33.06 -4.00
CA GLU A 20 1.14 33.84 -5.11
C GLU A 20 0.50 35.22 -5.22
N ARG A 21 -0.79 35.35 -4.91
CA ARG A 21 -1.55 36.61 -4.98
C ARG A 21 -1.38 37.50 -3.76
N GLU A 22 -1.58 36.94 -2.57
CA GLU A 22 -1.66 37.66 -1.28
C GLU A 22 -0.33 37.61 -0.52
N GLY A 23 0.59 36.76 -0.97
CA GLY A 23 1.90 36.57 -0.36
C GLY A 23 1.96 35.36 0.55
N ARG A 24 3.16 34.78 0.62
CA ARG A 24 3.42 33.52 1.32
C ARG A 24 3.20 33.62 2.83
N SER A 25 3.69 34.69 3.46
CA SER A 25 3.64 34.84 4.93
C SER A 25 2.21 34.92 5.47
N GLU A 26 1.35 35.71 4.82
CA GLU A 26 -0.06 35.88 5.20
C GLU A 26 -0.84 34.58 5.01
N THR A 27 -0.64 33.91 3.86
CA THR A 27 -1.27 32.61 3.58
C THR A 27 -0.85 31.54 4.59
N LEU A 28 0.44 31.47 4.93
CA LEU A 28 0.94 30.50 5.91
C LEU A 28 0.32 30.71 7.30
N ARG A 29 0.14 31.98 7.73
CA ARG A 29 -0.53 32.32 8.99
C ARG A 29 -2.02 31.95 8.95
N LYS A 30 -2.73 32.34 7.89
CA LYS A 30 -4.17 32.08 7.72
C LYS A 30 -4.52 30.59 7.80
N TYR A 31 -3.75 29.74 7.12
CA TYR A 31 -4.00 28.29 7.11
C TYR A 31 -3.22 27.53 8.20
N ASN A 32 -2.41 28.23 9.01
CA ASN A 32 -1.51 27.67 10.01
C ASN A 32 -0.62 26.56 9.43
N LEU A 33 0.02 26.85 8.29
CA LEU A 33 0.88 25.95 7.53
C LEU A 33 2.35 26.24 7.82
N SER A 34 3.18 25.20 7.77
CA SER A 34 4.63 25.40 7.78
C SER A 34 5.11 25.85 6.39
N PRO A 35 6.13 26.72 6.30
CA PRO A 35 6.74 27.11 5.03
C PRO A 35 7.21 25.91 4.20
N SER A 36 7.76 24.89 4.88
CA SER A 36 8.24 23.65 4.27
C SER A 36 7.12 22.86 3.58
N LEU A 37 5.91 22.85 4.14
CA LEU A 37 4.76 22.16 3.58
C LEU A 37 4.28 22.83 2.29
N LEU A 38 4.19 24.16 2.28
CA LEU A 38 3.82 24.93 1.10
C LEU A 38 4.84 24.75 -0.03
N THR A 39 6.14 24.84 0.26
CA THR A 39 7.21 24.57 -0.73
C THR A 39 7.14 23.14 -1.27
N ARG A 40 6.81 22.15 -0.43
CA ARG A 40 6.63 20.77 -0.89
C ARG A 40 5.44 20.64 -1.85
N TRP A 41 4.31 21.30 -1.56
CA TRP A 41 3.17 21.32 -2.47
C TRP A 41 3.51 22.01 -3.80
N GLN A 42 4.20 23.15 -3.75
CA GLN A 42 4.65 23.86 -4.94
C GLN A 42 5.53 22.97 -5.83
N LYS A 43 6.56 22.30 -5.27
CA LYS A 43 7.41 21.35 -6.02
C LYS A 43 6.62 20.18 -6.63
N LYS A 44 5.62 19.68 -5.91
CA LYS A 44 4.76 18.59 -6.40
C LYS A 44 3.83 19.06 -7.52
N TYR A 45 3.28 20.26 -7.39
CA TYR A 45 2.45 20.88 -8.42
C TYR A 45 3.26 21.15 -9.69
N LEU A 46 4.48 21.67 -9.58
CA LEU A 46 5.34 21.91 -10.74
C LEU A 46 5.76 20.63 -11.46
N SER A 47 5.87 19.50 -10.76
CA SER A 47 6.29 18.23 -11.39
C SER A 47 5.15 17.42 -12.01
N LYS A 48 3.94 17.45 -11.43
CA LYS A 48 2.82 16.59 -11.86
C LYS A 48 1.46 17.31 -11.92
N GLY A 49 1.46 18.64 -11.90
CA GLY A 49 0.23 19.44 -11.83
C GLY A 49 -0.62 19.10 -10.59
N VAL A 50 -1.94 19.16 -10.76
CA VAL A 50 -2.91 18.86 -9.69
C VAL A 50 -2.78 17.42 -9.17
N GLU A 51 -2.40 16.47 -10.04
CA GLU A 51 -2.15 15.08 -9.64
C GLU A 51 -1.01 14.96 -8.63
N GLY A 52 0.01 15.83 -8.72
CA GLY A 52 1.09 15.91 -7.74
C GLY A 52 0.62 16.31 -6.34
N LEU A 53 -0.51 17.04 -6.25
CA LEU A 53 -1.09 17.47 -4.97
C LEU A 53 -1.92 16.37 -4.30
N LYS A 54 -2.22 15.26 -5.00
CA LYS A 54 -2.87 14.09 -4.39
C LYS A 54 -1.99 13.46 -3.32
N ASN A 55 -2.64 12.82 -2.34
CA ASN A 55 -1.91 12.07 -1.33
C ASN A 55 -1.27 10.84 -1.97
N SER A 56 0.05 10.87 -2.11
CA SER A 56 0.84 9.76 -2.67
C SER A 56 0.97 8.56 -1.73
N HIS A 57 0.48 8.64 -0.49
CA HIS A 57 0.47 7.47 0.38
C HIS A 57 -0.56 6.48 -0.15
N ARG A 58 -0.06 5.40 -0.75
CA ARG A 58 -0.84 4.21 -1.06
C ARG A 58 -1.35 3.68 0.28
N LYS A 59 -2.63 3.91 0.58
CA LYS A 59 -3.30 3.23 1.68
C LYS A 59 -3.47 1.79 1.23
N ILE A 60 -2.57 0.92 1.68
CA ILE A 60 -2.80 -0.51 1.58
C ILE A 60 -3.93 -0.79 2.56
N ASP A 61 -5.04 -1.31 2.06
CA ASP A 61 -6.15 -1.76 2.91
C ASP A 61 -5.59 -2.82 3.88
N PRO A 62 -5.69 -2.62 5.20
CA PRO A 62 -5.24 -3.61 6.17
C PRO A 62 -5.82 -5.00 5.88
N LYS A 63 -7.07 -5.08 5.42
CA LYS A 63 -7.71 -6.35 5.10
C LYS A 63 -7.10 -7.01 3.87
N LEU A 64 -6.73 -6.22 2.87
CA LEU A 64 -6.03 -6.72 1.69
C LEU A 64 -4.67 -7.33 2.08
N ARG A 65 -3.91 -6.66 2.96
CA ARG A 65 -2.63 -7.19 3.45
C ARG A 65 -2.81 -8.50 4.22
N GLU A 66 -3.81 -8.58 5.10
CA GLU A 66 -4.10 -9.82 5.83
C GLU A 66 -4.43 -10.97 4.87
N LEU A 67 -5.28 -10.72 3.87
CA LEU A 67 -5.65 -11.71 2.86
C LEU A 67 -4.44 -12.15 2.01
N GLU A 68 -3.55 -11.22 1.65
CA GLU A 68 -2.31 -11.54 0.93
C GLU A 68 -1.41 -12.46 1.77
N MET A 69 -1.26 -12.18 3.07
CA MET A 69 -0.47 -13.02 3.98
C MET A 69 -1.08 -14.41 4.16
N GLU A 70 -2.40 -14.49 4.35
CA GLU A 70 -3.11 -15.76 4.48
C GLU A 70 -2.97 -16.60 3.21
N ASN A 71 -3.11 -15.98 2.03
CA ASN A 71 -2.93 -16.66 0.75
C ASN A 71 -1.50 -17.22 0.58
N GLU A 72 -0.48 -16.44 0.95
CA GLU A 72 0.91 -16.92 0.93
C GLU A 72 1.16 -18.09 1.89
N LEU A 73 0.51 -18.09 3.06
CA LEU A 73 0.56 -19.24 3.98
C LEU A 73 -0.15 -20.46 3.39
N LEU A 74 -1.34 -20.29 2.84
CA LEU A 74 -2.12 -21.36 2.22
C LEU A 74 -1.36 -22.01 1.05
N LYS A 75 -0.74 -21.21 0.18
CA LYS A 75 0.12 -21.72 -0.90
C LYS A 75 1.24 -22.59 -0.36
N LYS A 76 1.94 -22.17 0.70
CA LYS A 76 3.03 -22.95 1.31
C LYS A 76 2.53 -24.29 1.86
N VAL A 77 1.37 -24.30 2.52
CA VAL A 77 0.75 -25.52 3.05
C VAL A 77 0.39 -26.47 1.91
N ILE A 78 -0.24 -25.96 0.85
CA ILE A 78 -0.62 -26.75 -0.32
C ILE A 78 0.62 -27.34 -1.00
N THR A 79 1.66 -26.54 -1.23
CA THR A 79 2.91 -27.03 -1.84
C THR A 79 3.54 -28.15 -1.01
N ARG A 80 3.55 -28.01 0.33
CA ARG A 80 4.06 -29.05 1.22
C ARG A 80 3.23 -30.33 1.14
N GLN A 81 1.91 -30.23 1.14
CA GLN A 81 1.02 -31.38 1.02
C GLN A 81 1.17 -32.07 -0.33
N ALA A 82 1.30 -31.32 -1.42
CA ALA A 82 1.53 -31.86 -2.76
C ALA A 82 2.82 -32.68 -2.82
N LEU A 83 3.91 -32.15 -2.26
CA LEU A 83 5.19 -32.87 -2.18
C LEU A 83 5.07 -34.15 -1.33
N GLU A 84 4.38 -34.08 -0.20
CA GLU A 84 4.15 -35.26 0.65
C GLU A 84 3.33 -36.34 -0.07
N LEU A 85 2.31 -35.95 -0.83
CA LEU A 85 1.51 -36.85 -1.64
C LEU A 85 2.34 -37.49 -2.77
N GLU A 86 3.20 -36.72 -3.43
CA GLU A 86 4.11 -37.23 -4.46
C GLU A 86 5.02 -38.33 -3.90
N VAL A 87 5.67 -38.07 -2.77
CA VAL A 87 6.51 -39.06 -2.08
C VAL A 87 5.72 -40.31 -1.69
N LYS A 88 4.52 -40.14 -1.10
CA LYS A 88 3.66 -41.28 -0.73
C LYS A 88 3.28 -42.13 -1.96
N ASN A 89 2.93 -41.48 -3.06
CA ASN A 89 2.58 -42.17 -4.31
C ASN A 89 3.77 -42.93 -4.90
N GLU A 90 4.98 -42.37 -4.85
CA GLU A 90 6.18 -43.10 -5.26
C GLU A 90 6.45 -44.33 -4.39
N LEU A 91 6.29 -44.23 -3.08
CA LEU A 91 6.48 -45.37 -2.17
C LEU A 91 5.48 -46.48 -2.46
N LEU A 92 4.21 -46.15 -2.71
CA LEU A 92 3.19 -47.14 -3.09
C LEU A 92 3.52 -47.83 -4.41
N LYS A 93 4.08 -47.11 -5.40
CA LYS A 93 4.55 -47.71 -6.66
C LYS A 93 5.78 -48.61 -6.48
N LYS A 94 6.67 -48.26 -5.55
CA LYS A 94 7.92 -49.00 -5.29
C LYS A 94 7.74 -50.17 -4.32
N THR A 95 6.61 -50.26 -3.62
CA THR A 95 6.31 -51.39 -2.73
C THR A 95 5.68 -52.51 -3.57
N PRO A 96 6.37 -53.63 -3.84
CA PRO A 96 5.70 -54.78 -4.44
C PRO A 96 4.61 -55.21 -3.46
N LEU A 97 3.35 -55.19 -3.92
CA LEU A 97 2.25 -55.78 -3.17
C LEU A 97 2.65 -57.25 -2.94
N VAL A 98 3.11 -57.57 -1.73
CA VAL A 98 3.23 -58.96 -1.28
C VAL A 98 1.78 -59.43 -1.19
N THR A 99 1.27 -59.90 -2.32
CA THR A 99 -0.01 -60.59 -2.41
C THR A 99 0.12 -61.79 -1.51
N GLY A 100 -0.57 -61.77 -0.37
CA GLY A 100 -0.69 -62.91 0.52
C GLY A 100 -1.08 -64.12 -0.31
N LYS A 101 -0.15 -65.05 -0.46
CA LYS A 101 -0.40 -66.40 -0.94
C LYS A 101 -0.18 -67.33 0.24
N ARG A 102 -1.32 -67.86 0.70
CA ARG A 102 -1.54 -69.03 1.56
C ARG A 102 -1.30 -68.84 3.05
#